data_AF-A0A0G1K5X9-F1
#
_entry.id   AF-A0A0G1K5X9-F1
#
_cell.length_a   1.000
_cell.length_b   1.000
_cell.length_c   1.000
_cell.angle_alpha   90.00
_cell.angle_beta   90.00
_cell.angle_gamma   90.00
#
_symmetry.space_group_name_H-M   'P 1'
#
loop_
_entity.id
_entity.type
_entity.pdbx_description
1 polymer ?
#
loop_
_entity_poly.entity_id
_entity_poly.type
_entity_poly.pdbx_seq_one_letter_code
_entity_poly.pdbx_strand_id
1 'polypeptide(L)'
;MFKVKGIVTHYRPHIDETCAIWLLRKLGEKEFHGIREAKVQFADAGDRTPNGRPWQEWHDQGYILIGIGGGRFDEHANQKSARKKEHCATSLVAKALGIDDDPVFKPIIEAVVENDLRGSGSLLDLGAISNMLHAHCDDAEQVMRWVTFGLEAIYQRQVQYWTTTKTEYERSAQVEEIKWSGGRKFNIVTLQSDDEQVLRYARSKHGANAGIVIQKKSTGHVQIHTSPYHGLFLYDVAKLLRIEEQKAGGKEPLRVLDPRVLASEGTLQEIPEWFFHVGMQKLMNGSLTAKNVPPTKMPLSWIQNLIRIGINPGRFESSRQKECEAGKCTAQAKGCPWYTWQLKRCSEVRNTRKAS
;
A
#
# COMPACT_ATOMS: atom_id res chain seq x y z
N MET A 1 -40.07 15.80 0.03
CA MET A 1 -38.65 15.93 -0.33
C MET A 1 -38.60 16.41 -1.78
N PHE A 2 -38.00 17.56 -2.07
CA PHE A 2 -37.93 18.03 -3.47
C PHE A 2 -36.96 17.14 -4.26
N LYS A 3 -37.23 16.93 -5.54
CA LYS A 3 -36.28 16.28 -6.45
C LYS A 3 -35.19 17.29 -6.81
N VAL A 4 -33.93 16.92 -6.63
CA VAL A 4 -32.77 17.69 -7.09
C VAL A 4 -32.84 17.82 -8.61
N LYS A 5 -32.81 19.06 -9.08
CA LYS A 5 -32.82 19.45 -10.49
C LYS A 5 -31.41 19.62 -11.05
N GLY A 6 -30.46 20.04 -10.23
CA GLY A 6 -29.08 20.27 -10.67
C GLY A 6 -28.11 20.47 -9.52
N ILE A 7 -26.82 20.34 -9.84
CA ILE A 7 -25.70 20.65 -8.97
C ILE A 7 -24.97 21.83 -9.60
N VAL A 8 -24.59 22.84 -8.82
CA VAL A 8 -23.90 24.04 -9.31
C VAL A 8 -22.51 24.11 -8.68
N THR A 9 -21.48 24.30 -9.49
CA THR A 9 -20.08 24.49 -9.05
C THR A 9 -19.36 25.47 -9.98
N HIS A 10 -18.09 25.81 -9.72
CA HIS A 10 -17.35 26.76 -10.54
C HIS A 10 -16.84 26.14 -11.85
N TYR A 11 -16.53 26.95 -12.88
CA TYR A 11 -16.10 26.48 -14.22
C TYR A 11 -14.86 25.58 -14.27
N ARG A 12 -14.03 25.56 -13.22
CA ARG A 12 -12.79 24.75 -13.15
C ARG A 12 -12.76 23.97 -11.83
N PRO A 13 -13.76 23.11 -11.57
CA PRO A 13 -13.92 22.45 -10.28
C PRO A 13 -12.64 21.70 -9.91
N HIS A 14 -12.15 21.92 -8.69
CA HIS A 14 -10.99 21.20 -8.22
C HIS A 14 -11.36 19.75 -7.88
N ILE A 15 -10.36 19.00 -7.40
CA ILE A 15 -10.61 17.66 -6.87
C ILE A 15 -11.62 17.68 -5.71
N ASP A 16 -11.69 18.79 -4.97
CA ASP A 16 -12.63 18.95 -3.87
C ASP A 16 -14.08 18.94 -4.35
N GLU A 17 -14.49 19.85 -5.23
CA GLU A 17 -15.87 19.89 -5.73
C GLU A 17 -16.21 18.62 -6.49
N THR A 18 -15.25 18.09 -7.25
CA THR A 18 -15.46 16.85 -8.01
C THR A 18 -15.67 15.65 -7.08
N CYS A 19 -14.91 15.54 -5.99
CA CYS A 19 -15.06 14.46 -5.02
C CYS A 19 -16.37 14.59 -4.23
N ALA A 20 -16.73 15.80 -3.80
CA ALA A 20 -18.01 16.10 -3.16
C ALA A 20 -19.20 15.67 -4.04
N ILE A 21 -19.16 15.99 -5.33
CA ILE A 21 -20.19 15.60 -6.31
C ILE A 21 -20.24 14.09 -6.52
N TRP A 22 -19.07 13.44 -6.59
CA TRP A 22 -19.00 11.98 -6.68
C TRP A 22 -19.62 11.29 -5.47
N LEU A 23 -19.32 11.74 -4.24
CA LEU A 23 -19.91 11.21 -3.00
C LEU A 23 -21.43 11.36 -2.98
N LEU A 24 -21.93 12.56 -3.32
CA LEU A 24 -23.37 12.84 -3.40
C LEU A 24 -24.06 11.93 -4.40
N ARG A 25 -23.49 11.73 -5.60
CA ARG A 25 -24.07 10.83 -6.61
C ARG A 25 -24.05 9.38 -6.18
N LYS A 26 -23.03 8.96 -5.41
CA LYS A 26 -22.84 7.57 -4.99
C LYS A 26 -23.74 7.18 -3.82
N LEU A 27 -23.94 8.08 -2.86
CA LEU A 27 -24.56 7.78 -1.56
C LEU A 27 -25.70 8.73 -1.17
N GLY A 28 -25.80 9.88 -1.82
CA GLY A 28 -26.68 10.97 -1.40
C GLY A 28 -28.15 10.80 -1.77
N GLU A 29 -28.55 9.80 -2.56
CA GLU A 29 -29.93 9.68 -3.07
C GLU A 29 -30.98 9.63 -1.95
N LYS A 30 -30.64 9.04 -0.81
CA LYS A 30 -31.53 8.98 0.37
C LYS A 30 -31.76 10.37 0.99
N GLU A 31 -30.74 11.23 1.00
CA GLU A 31 -30.80 12.58 1.59
C GLU A 31 -31.13 13.69 0.58
N PHE A 32 -30.91 13.42 -0.70
CA PHE A 32 -31.01 14.35 -1.81
C PHE A 32 -31.63 13.61 -3.00
N HIS A 33 -32.94 13.38 -2.95
CA HIS A 33 -33.64 12.62 -3.99
C HIS A 33 -33.39 13.20 -5.40
N GLY A 34 -32.95 12.39 -6.36
CA GLY A 34 -32.60 12.78 -7.72
C GLY A 34 -31.15 13.24 -7.92
N ILE A 35 -30.33 13.27 -6.87
CA ILE A 35 -28.94 13.76 -6.94
C ILE A 35 -28.07 12.91 -7.87
N ARG A 36 -28.35 11.60 -7.98
CA ARG A 36 -27.58 10.69 -8.82
C ARG A 36 -27.59 11.09 -10.29
N GLU A 37 -28.72 11.60 -10.78
CA GLU A 37 -28.94 11.97 -12.18
C GLU A 37 -28.87 13.49 -12.41
N ALA A 38 -28.71 14.28 -11.35
CA ALA A 38 -28.66 15.73 -11.43
C ALA A 38 -27.49 16.19 -12.32
N LYS A 39 -27.81 17.09 -13.27
CA LYS A 39 -26.80 17.69 -14.16
C LYS A 39 -25.93 18.67 -13.38
N VAL A 40 -24.64 18.69 -13.71
CA VAL A 40 -23.73 19.72 -13.18
C VAL A 40 -23.88 20.96 -14.04
N GLN A 41 -23.93 22.12 -13.39
CA GLN A 41 -23.99 23.44 -14.00
C GLN A 41 -22.80 24.24 -13.48
N PHE A 42 -22.21 25.02 -14.37
CA PHE A 42 -21.01 25.78 -14.06
C PHE A 42 -21.31 27.27 -13.93
N ALA A 43 -20.67 27.92 -12.97
CA ALA A 43 -20.79 29.34 -12.73
C ALA A 43 -19.43 29.97 -12.37
N ASP A 44 -19.40 31.29 -12.23
CA ASP A 44 -18.22 31.99 -11.72
C ASP A 44 -17.94 31.60 -10.26
N ALA A 45 -16.65 31.46 -9.93
CA ALA A 45 -16.21 31.19 -8.57
C ALA A 45 -16.44 32.40 -7.66
N GLY A 46 -16.66 32.16 -6.36
CA GLY A 46 -16.75 33.22 -5.36
C GLY A 46 -17.74 32.93 -4.23
N ASP A 47 -17.86 33.90 -3.31
CA ASP A 47 -18.70 33.83 -2.12
C ASP A 47 -20.17 34.20 -2.38
N ARG A 48 -20.52 34.52 -3.64
CA ARG A 48 -21.87 34.86 -4.08
C ARG A 48 -22.42 33.79 -4.99
N THR A 49 -23.72 33.57 -4.91
CA THR A 49 -24.39 32.68 -5.87
C THR A 49 -24.43 33.34 -7.26
N PRO A 50 -24.65 32.58 -8.35
CA PRO A 50 -24.53 33.09 -9.73
C PRO A 50 -25.43 34.29 -10.08
N ASN A 51 -26.46 34.57 -9.28
CA ASN A 51 -27.37 35.70 -9.44
C ASN A 51 -27.54 36.54 -8.16
N GLY A 52 -26.66 36.36 -7.16
CA GLY A 52 -26.65 37.12 -5.91
C GLY A 52 -27.77 36.77 -4.92
N ARG A 53 -28.69 35.86 -5.25
CA ARG A 53 -29.74 35.42 -4.30
C ARG A 53 -29.16 34.50 -3.21
N PRO A 54 -29.78 34.40 -2.03
CA PRO A 54 -29.36 33.46 -1.00
C PRO A 54 -29.30 32.01 -1.51
N TRP A 55 -28.32 31.22 -1.06
CA TRP A 55 -28.19 29.81 -1.46
C TRP A 55 -29.40 28.96 -1.05
N GLN A 56 -30.14 29.36 -0.01
CA GLN A 56 -31.37 28.71 0.42
C GLN A 56 -32.43 28.71 -0.68
N GLU A 57 -32.56 29.81 -1.44
CA GLU A 57 -33.52 29.88 -2.54
C GLU A 57 -33.15 28.93 -3.69
N TRP A 58 -31.86 28.71 -3.94
CA TRP A 58 -31.40 27.69 -4.88
C TRP A 58 -31.77 26.29 -4.39
N HIS A 59 -31.53 26.00 -3.11
CA HIS A 59 -31.91 24.73 -2.48
C HIS A 59 -33.43 24.48 -2.56
N ASP A 60 -34.26 25.46 -2.23
CA ASP A 60 -35.72 25.37 -2.30
C ASP A 60 -36.21 25.10 -3.74
N GLN A 61 -35.46 25.55 -4.74
CA GLN A 61 -35.74 25.30 -6.15
C GLN A 61 -35.21 23.96 -6.66
N GLY A 62 -34.47 23.22 -5.84
CA GLY A 62 -33.92 21.91 -6.19
C GLY A 62 -32.46 21.92 -6.64
N TYR A 63 -31.69 22.96 -6.36
CA TYR A 63 -30.27 23.03 -6.73
C TYR A 63 -29.36 22.89 -5.52
N ILE A 64 -28.26 22.14 -5.68
CA ILE A 64 -27.22 22.01 -4.64
C ILE A 64 -25.97 22.74 -5.11
N LEU A 65 -25.47 23.67 -4.31
CA LEU A 65 -24.23 24.41 -4.60
C LEU A 65 -23.05 23.74 -3.89
N ILE A 66 -21.96 23.50 -4.62
CA ILE A 66 -20.73 22.82 -4.14
C ILE A 66 -19.52 23.71 -4.41
N GLY A 67 -18.77 24.07 -3.35
CA GLY A 67 -17.57 24.91 -3.42
C GLY A 67 -17.83 26.36 -3.82
N ILE A 68 -19.10 26.80 -3.84
CA ILE A 68 -19.50 28.15 -4.27
C ILE A 68 -20.70 28.68 -3.49
N GLY A 69 -20.85 30.01 -3.47
CA GLY A 69 -22.08 30.70 -3.11
C GLY A 69 -22.40 30.77 -1.61
N GLY A 70 -21.44 30.46 -0.73
CA GLY A 70 -21.53 30.59 0.72
C GLY A 70 -22.50 29.61 1.40
N GLY A 71 -22.78 28.49 0.74
CA GLY A 71 -23.81 27.52 1.12
C GLY A 71 -23.39 26.44 2.11
N ARG A 72 -24.25 25.42 2.24
CA ARG A 72 -24.05 24.26 3.12
C ARG A 72 -22.73 23.52 2.82
N PHE A 73 -22.35 23.44 1.55
CA PHE A 73 -21.17 22.73 1.04
C PHE A 73 -20.12 23.67 0.47
N ASP A 74 -19.96 24.83 1.11
CA ASP A 74 -18.93 25.81 0.80
C ASP A 74 -18.21 26.25 2.09
N GLU A 75 -16.89 26.16 2.09
CA GLU A 75 -15.97 26.52 3.18
C GLU A 75 -15.45 27.95 3.09
N HIS A 76 -15.65 28.63 1.97
CA HIS A 76 -15.19 29.99 1.76
C HIS A 76 -15.80 30.97 2.76
N ALA A 77 -15.03 32.01 3.10
CA ALA A 77 -15.57 33.11 3.89
C ALA A 77 -16.63 33.86 3.07
N ASN A 78 -17.67 34.34 3.73
CA ASN A 78 -18.65 35.24 3.14
C ASN A 78 -18.88 36.44 4.09
N GLN A 79 -19.75 37.37 3.72
CA GLN A 79 -20.06 38.56 4.53
C GLN A 79 -20.56 38.26 5.96
N LYS A 80 -21.05 37.05 6.23
CA LYS A 80 -21.70 36.66 7.50
C LYS A 80 -20.94 35.56 8.27
N SER A 81 -19.98 34.89 7.66
CA SER A 81 -19.23 33.80 8.30
C SER A 81 -17.77 33.76 7.86
N ALA A 82 -16.88 33.55 8.82
CA ALA A 82 -15.47 33.30 8.56
C ALA A 82 -15.25 31.97 7.82
N ARG A 83 -14.11 31.85 7.12
CA ARG A 83 -13.68 30.62 6.43
C ARG A 83 -13.69 29.44 7.41
N LYS A 84 -14.22 28.29 6.98
CA LYS A 84 -14.18 27.05 7.77
C LYS A 84 -12.81 26.40 7.63
N LYS A 85 -11.83 26.87 8.42
CA LYS A 85 -10.38 26.60 8.26
C LYS A 85 -9.95 25.12 8.22
N GLU A 86 -10.82 24.19 8.62
CA GLU A 86 -10.53 22.75 8.68
C GLU A 86 -11.43 21.91 7.75
N HIS A 87 -12.21 22.58 6.90
CA HIS A 87 -13.16 21.94 6.00
C HIS A 87 -12.95 22.41 4.57
N CYS A 88 -13.20 21.49 3.66
CA CYS A 88 -13.42 21.69 2.23
C CYS A 88 -14.81 21.14 1.86
N ALA A 89 -15.31 21.38 0.66
CA ALA A 89 -16.64 20.96 0.20
C ALA A 89 -16.85 19.44 0.36
N THR A 90 -15.85 18.63 0.05
CA THR A 90 -15.86 17.16 0.23
C THR A 90 -16.09 16.78 1.68
N SER A 91 -15.37 17.41 2.62
CA SER A 91 -15.53 17.11 4.04
C SER A 91 -16.91 17.51 4.57
N LEU A 92 -17.49 18.59 4.04
CA LEU A 92 -18.84 19.04 4.40
C LEU A 92 -19.91 18.08 3.86
N VAL A 93 -19.74 17.59 2.63
CA VAL A 93 -20.60 16.54 2.06
C VAL A 93 -20.47 15.23 2.84
N ALA A 94 -19.26 14.80 3.15
CA ALA A 94 -19.02 13.56 3.89
C ALA A 94 -19.70 13.58 5.27
N LYS A 95 -19.62 14.70 5.99
CA LYS A 95 -20.34 14.91 7.26
C LYS A 95 -21.85 14.87 7.08
N ALA A 96 -22.37 15.49 6.03
CA ALA A 96 -23.81 15.46 5.76
C ALA A 96 -24.30 14.03 5.52
N LEU A 97 -23.53 13.24 4.77
CA LEU A 97 -23.85 11.84 4.47
C LEU A 97 -23.53 10.85 5.61
N GLY A 98 -22.90 11.32 6.70
CA GLY A 98 -22.52 10.50 7.85
C GLY A 98 -21.41 9.48 7.56
N ILE A 99 -20.46 9.79 6.67
CA ILE A 99 -19.38 8.89 6.22
C ILE A 99 -17.97 9.42 6.54
N ASP A 100 -17.85 10.51 7.29
CA ASP A 100 -16.58 11.16 7.62
C ASP A 100 -15.65 10.28 8.47
N ASP A 101 -16.22 9.35 9.25
CA ASP A 101 -15.48 8.33 10.00
C ASP A 101 -15.49 6.93 9.38
N ASP A 102 -16.09 6.75 8.20
CA ASP A 102 -16.09 5.46 7.51
C ASP A 102 -14.65 5.12 7.05
N PRO A 103 -14.09 3.96 7.43
CA PRO A 103 -12.71 3.61 7.11
C PRO A 103 -12.41 3.51 5.61
N VAL A 104 -13.42 3.25 4.76
CA VAL A 104 -13.28 3.20 3.30
C VAL A 104 -13.15 4.61 2.73
N PHE A 105 -13.94 5.56 3.22
CA PHE A 105 -13.98 6.93 2.68
C PHE A 105 -12.97 7.86 3.34
N LYS A 106 -12.70 7.68 4.63
CA LYS A 106 -11.85 8.57 5.43
C LYS A 106 -10.48 8.85 4.79
N PRO A 107 -9.72 7.87 4.28
CA PRO A 107 -8.45 8.15 3.61
C PRO A 107 -8.58 8.98 2.33
N ILE A 108 -9.71 8.88 1.62
CA ILE A 108 -9.99 9.67 0.41
C ILE A 108 -10.31 11.11 0.82
N ILE A 109 -11.18 11.28 1.81
CA ILE A 109 -11.59 12.59 2.33
C ILE A 109 -10.37 13.33 2.90
N GLU A 110 -9.58 12.69 3.74
CA GLU A 110 -8.36 13.27 4.32
C GLU A 110 -7.36 13.70 3.23
N ALA A 111 -7.19 12.91 2.17
CA ALA A 111 -6.31 13.26 1.06
C ALA A 111 -6.80 14.49 0.27
N VAL A 112 -8.11 14.63 0.07
CA VAL A 112 -8.70 15.80 -0.59
C VAL A 112 -8.59 17.05 0.29
N VAL A 113 -8.89 16.93 1.59
CA VAL A 113 -8.72 18.04 2.56
C VAL A 113 -7.27 18.52 2.61
N GLU A 114 -6.31 17.60 2.62
CA GLU A 114 -4.89 17.94 2.61
C GLU A 114 -4.49 18.67 1.31
N ASN A 115 -4.98 18.19 0.16
CA ASN A 115 -4.75 18.83 -1.14
C ASN A 115 -5.28 20.27 -1.17
N ASP A 116 -6.52 20.45 -0.74
CA ASP A 116 -7.21 21.74 -0.78
C ASP A 116 -6.65 22.77 0.21
N LEU A 117 -6.40 22.35 1.46
CA LEU A 117 -5.99 23.28 2.51
C LEU A 117 -4.49 23.62 2.48
N ARG A 118 -3.65 22.68 2.05
CA ARG A 118 -2.18 22.80 2.19
C ARG A 118 -1.44 22.80 0.87
N GLY A 119 -2.11 22.55 -0.26
CA GLY A 119 -1.46 22.48 -1.57
C GLY A 119 -0.36 21.42 -1.64
N SER A 120 -0.44 20.38 -0.80
CA SER A 120 0.62 19.38 -0.63
C SER A 120 0.66 18.32 -1.75
N GLY A 121 -0.04 18.59 -2.86
CA GLY A 121 -0.13 17.70 -4.01
C GLY A 121 1.23 17.50 -4.68
N SER A 122 1.58 16.24 -4.97
CA SER A 122 2.67 15.93 -5.90
C SER A 122 2.23 16.25 -7.33
N LEU A 123 3.17 16.53 -8.24
CA LEU A 123 2.87 16.76 -9.67
C LEU A 123 1.97 15.66 -10.29
N LEU A 124 2.10 14.42 -9.80
CA LEU A 124 1.34 13.26 -10.27
C LEU A 124 0.16 12.88 -9.37
N ASP A 125 -0.22 13.74 -8.43
CA ASP A 125 -1.45 13.57 -7.64
C ASP A 125 -2.68 13.93 -8.48
N LEU A 126 -3.83 13.33 -8.14
CA LEU A 126 -5.07 13.50 -8.89
C LEU A 126 -5.58 14.96 -8.90
N GLY A 127 -5.37 15.71 -7.81
CA GLY A 127 -5.68 17.13 -7.71
C GLY A 127 -4.79 18.00 -8.60
N ALA A 128 -3.47 17.78 -8.56
CA ALA A 128 -2.55 18.44 -9.49
C ALA A 128 -2.89 18.14 -10.95
N ILE A 129 -3.21 16.89 -11.28
CA ILE A 129 -3.64 16.48 -12.63
C ILE A 129 -4.95 17.17 -13.01
N SER A 130 -5.93 17.28 -12.10
CA SER A 130 -7.18 18.02 -12.33
C SER A 130 -6.92 19.47 -12.74
N ASN A 131 -6.03 20.16 -12.01
CA ASN A 131 -5.67 21.54 -12.29
C ASN A 131 -4.98 21.69 -13.66
N MET A 132 -4.04 20.79 -13.98
CA MET A 132 -3.38 20.79 -15.29
C MET A 132 -4.35 20.49 -16.43
N LEU A 133 -5.30 19.56 -16.24
CA LEU A 133 -6.34 19.27 -17.22
C LEU A 133 -7.22 20.49 -17.45
N HIS A 134 -7.66 21.21 -16.41
CA HIS A 134 -8.43 22.45 -16.56
C HIS A 134 -7.65 23.60 -17.21
N ALA A 135 -6.32 23.57 -17.18
CA ALA A 135 -5.49 24.54 -17.89
C ALA A 135 -5.37 24.26 -19.40
N HIS A 136 -5.63 23.02 -19.82
CA HIS A 136 -5.44 22.56 -21.20
C HIS A 136 -6.71 22.01 -21.88
N CYS A 137 -7.81 21.88 -21.14
CA CYS A 137 -9.11 21.41 -21.62
C CYS A 137 -10.22 22.30 -21.05
N ASP A 138 -10.97 22.95 -21.94
CA ASP A 138 -12.09 23.82 -21.57
C ASP A 138 -13.38 23.04 -21.25
N ASP A 139 -13.45 21.75 -21.58
CA ASP A 139 -14.58 20.87 -21.22
C ASP A 139 -14.46 20.42 -19.76
N ALA A 140 -15.03 21.21 -18.85
CA ALA A 140 -15.04 20.93 -17.43
C ALA A 140 -15.71 19.59 -17.08
N GLU A 141 -16.76 19.18 -17.80
CA GLU A 141 -17.39 17.88 -17.56
C GLU A 141 -16.44 16.74 -17.92
N GLN A 142 -15.66 16.87 -19.00
CA GLN A 142 -14.65 15.88 -19.36
C GLN A 142 -13.58 15.75 -18.30
N VAL A 143 -13.08 16.86 -17.76
CA VAL A 143 -12.09 16.83 -16.67
C VAL A 143 -12.67 16.16 -15.43
N MET A 144 -13.89 16.53 -15.02
CA MET A 144 -14.59 15.90 -13.89
C MET A 144 -14.79 14.39 -14.10
N ARG A 145 -15.10 13.93 -15.32
CA ARG A 145 -15.22 12.49 -15.63
C ARG A 145 -13.90 11.75 -15.41
N TRP A 146 -12.78 12.33 -15.85
CA TRP A 146 -11.44 11.75 -15.63
C TRP A 146 -11.09 11.65 -14.14
N VAL A 147 -11.31 12.72 -13.39
CA VAL A 147 -11.06 12.74 -11.94
C VAL A 147 -11.96 11.74 -11.23
N THR A 148 -13.24 11.69 -11.58
CA THR A 148 -14.20 10.73 -11.02
C THR A 148 -13.79 9.28 -11.28
N PHE A 149 -13.25 8.98 -12.46
CA PHE A 149 -12.73 7.64 -12.77
C PHE A 149 -11.56 7.26 -11.86
N GLY A 150 -10.63 8.19 -11.62
CA GLY A 150 -9.53 8.01 -10.66
C GLY A 150 -10.02 7.80 -9.22
N LEU A 151 -10.97 8.61 -8.77
CA LEU A 151 -11.61 8.48 -7.46
C LEU A 151 -12.28 7.12 -7.28
N GLU A 152 -13.01 6.64 -8.30
CA GLU A 152 -13.66 5.33 -8.24
C GLU A 152 -12.64 4.19 -8.12
N ALA A 153 -11.51 4.25 -8.84
CA ALA A 153 -10.45 3.25 -8.70
C ALA A 153 -9.83 3.25 -7.29
N ILE A 154 -9.61 4.43 -6.70
CA ILE A 154 -9.12 4.56 -5.32
C ILE A 154 -10.16 3.99 -4.34
N TYR A 155 -11.44 4.31 -4.52
CA TYR A 155 -12.54 3.80 -3.71
C TYR A 155 -12.63 2.27 -3.74
N GLN A 156 -12.63 1.66 -4.93
CA GLN A 156 -12.71 0.21 -5.07
C GLN A 156 -11.53 -0.49 -4.38
N ARG A 157 -10.34 0.12 -4.43
CA ARG A 157 -9.18 -0.35 -3.70
C ARG A 157 -9.38 -0.30 -2.18
N GLN A 158 -9.99 0.75 -1.64
CA GLN A 158 -10.32 0.86 -0.21
C GLN A 158 -11.39 -0.15 0.20
N VAL A 159 -12.44 -0.33 -0.61
CA VAL A 159 -13.48 -1.34 -0.38
C VAL A 159 -12.84 -2.72 -0.27
N GLN A 160 -12.02 -3.12 -1.25
CA GLN A 160 -11.32 -4.39 -1.22
C GLN A 160 -10.46 -4.54 0.04
N TYR A 161 -9.70 -3.49 0.40
CA TYR A 161 -8.80 -3.49 1.55
C TYR A 161 -9.55 -3.75 2.87
N TRP A 162 -10.71 -3.10 3.05
CA TRP A 162 -11.49 -3.20 4.29
C TRP A 162 -12.47 -4.37 4.34
N THR A 163 -12.78 -4.98 3.20
CA THR A 163 -13.69 -6.13 3.12
C THR A 163 -12.91 -7.43 2.86
N THR A 164 -12.61 -7.73 1.61
CA THR A 164 -11.96 -8.96 1.17
C THR A 164 -10.60 -9.14 1.83
N THR A 165 -9.71 -8.14 1.73
CA THR A 165 -8.33 -8.26 2.22
C THR A 165 -8.29 -8.48 3.74
N LYS A 166 -9.05 -7.70 4.49
CA LYS A 166 -9.16 -7.83 5.94
C LYS A 166 -9.67 -9.21 6.33
N THR A 167 -10.76 -9.67 5.72
CA THR A 167 -11.36 -10.97 6.01
C THR A 167 -10.40 -12.12 5.70
N GLU A 168 -9.71 -12.07 4.56
CA GLU A 168 -8.71 -13.09 4.20
C GLU A 168 -7.54 -13.11 5.17
N TYR A 169 -7.04 -11.94 5.56
CA TYR A 169 -5.96 -11.80 6.53
C TYR A 169 -6.37 -12.41 7.89
N GLU A 170 -7.52 -12.02 8.43
CA GLU A 170 -8.01 -12.53 9.72
C GLU A 170 -8.21 -14.05 9.71
N ARG A 171 -8.60 -14.61 8.56
CA ARG A 171 -8.79 -16.04 8.38
C ARG A 171 -7.49 -16.84 8.27
N SER A 172 -6.47 -16.33 7.57
CA SER A 172 -5.30 -17.14 7.17
C SER A 172 -3.96 -16.69 7.75
N ALA A 173 -3.89 -15.53 8.41
CA ALA A 173 -2.64 -15.01 8.93
C ALA A 173 -2.12 -15.80 10.14
N GLN A 174 -0.90 -16.29 10.01
CA GLN A 174 -0.09 -16.81 11.11
C GLN A 174 0.92 -15.74 11.51
N VAL A 175 0.80 -15.25 12.73
CA VAL A 175 1.65 -14.19 13.28
C VAL A 175 2.63 -14.79 14.29
N GLU A 176 3.92 -14.55 14.08
CA GLU A 176 5.00 -14.98 14.98
C GLU A 176 5.85 -13.77 15.39
N GLU A 177 5.97 -13.52 16.69
CA GLU A 177 6.88 -12.50 17.22
C GLU A 177 8.31 -13.05 17.27
N ILE A 178 9.26 -12.33 16.66
CA ILE A 178 10.68 -12.69 16.69
C ILE A 178 11.48 -11.63 17.45
N LYS A 179 12.31 -12.12 18.38
CA LYS A 179 13.34 -11.32 19.04
C LYS A 179 14.54 -11.14 18.11
N TRP A 180 14.93 -9.90 17.93
CA TRP A 180 16.05 -9.45 17.12
C TRP A 180 17.24 -9.01 17.98
N SER A 181 18.38 -8.75 17.34
CA SER A 181 19.54 -8.19 18.01
C SER A 181 19.20 -6.88 18.75
N GLY A 182 19.82 -6.70 19.91
CA GLY A 182 19.56 -5.55 20.78
C GLY A 182 18.18 -5.53 21.44
N GLY A 183 17.47 -6.67 21.50
CA GLY A 183 16.19 -6.80 22.20
C GLY A 183 14.98 -6.25 21.45
N ARG A 184 15.17 -5.75 20.22
CA ARG A 184 14.06 -5.34 19.33
C ARG A 184 13.17 -6.54 19.01
N LYS A 185 11.88 -6.29 18.81
CA LYS A 185 10.91 -7.31 18.42
C LYS A 185 10.19 -6.88 17.15
N PHE A 186 9.84 -7.84 16.31
CA PHE A 186 8.95 -7.61 15.17
C PHE A 186 8.17 -8.88 14.84
N ASN A 187 7.05 -8.70 14.15
CA ASN A 187 6.22 -9.81 13.72
C ASN A 187 6.63 -10.31 12.33
N ILE A 188 6.72 -11.62 12.16
CA ILE A 188 6.64 -12.28 10.86
C ILE A 188 5.20 -12.72 10.67
N VAL A 189 4.60 -12.32 9.56
CA VAL A 189 3.29 -12.81 9.14
C VAL A 189 3.49 -13.78 7.98
N THR A 190 2.89 -14.96 8.09
CA THR A 190 2.76 -15.90 6.95
C THR A 190 1.30 -16.16 6.66
N LEU A 191 0.91 -16.12 5.39
CA LEU A 191 -0.48 -16.37 5.01
C LEU A 191 -0.61 -16.90 3.58
N GLN A 192 -1.78 -17.49 3.28
CA GLN A 192 -2.16 -17.90 1.93
C GLN A 192 -3.30 -17.00 1.43
N SER A 193 -3.09 -16.35 0.30
CA SER A 193 -4.05 -15.42 -0.31
C SER A 193 -3.58 -15.02 -1.71
N ASP A 194 -4.51 -14.82 -2.63
CA ASP A 194 -4.24 -14.23 -3.95
C ASP A 194 -4.39 -12.71 -3.98
N ASP A 195 -4.94 -12.12 -2.90
CA ASP A 195 -5.11 -10.67 -2.76
C ASP A 195 -3.75 -9.99 -2.59
N GLU A 196 -3.40 -9.11 -3.53
CA GLU A 196 -2.15 -8.35 -3.52
C GLU A 196 -2.06 -7.33 -2.39
N GLN A 197 -3.21 -6.86 -1.89
CA GLN A 197 -3.26 -5.90 -0.81
C GLN A 197 -2.96 -6.53 0.55
N VAL A 198 -2.99 -7.86 0.68
CA VAL A 198 -2.76 -8.55 1.96
C VAL A 198 -1.37 -8.29 2.53
N LEU A 199 -0.37 -8.12 1.65
CA LEU A 199 0.98 -7.73 2.01
C LEU A 199 0.99 -6.34 2.66
N ARG A 200 0.22 -5.39 2.11
CA ARG A 200 0.07 -4.03 2.67
C ARG A 200 -0.72 -4.08 3.98
N TYR A 201 -1.78 -4.87 4.04
CA TYR A 201 -2.63 -5.00 5.23
C TYR A 201 -1.81 -5.53 6.42
N ALA A 202 -1.07 -6.63 6.24
CA ALA A 202 -0.24 -7.25 7.27
C ALA A 202 0.82 -6.31 7.89
N ARG A 203 1.39 -5.41 7.08
CA ARG A 203 2.37 -4.40 7.54
C ARG A 203 1.75 -3.14 8.15
N SER A 204 0.44 -2.96 8.02
CA SER A 204 -0.26 -1.78 8.55
C SER A 204 -0.49 -1.90 10.07
N LYS A 205 -0.92 -0.79 10.68
CA LYS A 205 -1.43 -0.76 12.06
C LYS A 205 -2.70 -1.59 12.29
N HIS A 206 -3.42 -1.94 11.22
CA HIS A 206 -4.64 -2.75 11.28
C HIS A 206 -4.36 -4.25 11.14
N GLY A 207 -3.17 -4.61 10.65
CA GLY A 207 -2.66 -5.98 10.66
C GLY A 207 -1.81 -6.22 11.91
N ALA A 208 -0.67 -6.87 11.74
CA ALA A 208 0.26 -7.16 12.84
C ALA A 208 1.47 -6.21 12.89
N ASN A 209 1.44 -5.07 12.18
CA ASN A 209 2.61 -4.20 12.00
C ASN A 209 3.87 -5.01 11.61
N ALA A 210 3.69 -5.93 10.66
CA ALA A 210 4.67 -6.96 10.35
C ALA A 210 6.02 -6.39 9.87
N GLY A 211 7.11 -6.87 10.44
CA GLY A 211 8.47 -6.62 9.95
C GLY A 211 8.76 -7.38 8.65
N ILE A 212 8.20 -8.59 8.53
CA ILE A 212 8.28 -9.43 7.32
C ILE A 212 6.90 -10.04 7.06
N VAL A 213 6.48 -10.06 5.80
CA VAL A 213 5.27 -10.76 5.37
C VAL A 213 5.64 -11.77 4.29
N ILE A 214 5.17 -13.00 4.45
CA ILE A 214 5.31 -14.11 3.53
C ILE A 214 3.91 -14.46 3.03
N GLN A 215 3.62 -14.14 1.77
CA GLN A 215 2.38 -14.51 1.10
C GLN A 215 2.65 -15.67 0.15
N LYS A 216 1.89 -16.76 0.28
CA LYS A 216 1.81 -17.81 -0.74
C LYS A 216 0.49 -17.68 -1.51
N LYS A 217 0.57 -17.53 -2.82
CA LYS A 217 -0.58 -17.51 -3.73
C LYS A 217 -1.09 -18.93 -3.99
N SER A 218 -2.34 -19.06 -4.44
CA SER A 218 -2.93 -20.35 -4.82
C SER A 218 -2.15 -21.05 -5.93
N THR A 219 -1.53 -20.26 -6.81
CA THR A 219 -0.63 -20.71 -7.89
C THR A 219 0.71 -21.28 -7.38
N GLY A 220 0.96 -21.28 -6.07
CA GLY A 220 2.20 -21.76 -5.46
C GLY A 220 3.30 -20.70 -5.32
N HIS A 221 3.17 -19.57 -6.01
CA HIS A 221 4.12 -18.46 -5.97
C HIS A 221 4.21 -17.81 -4.58
N VAL A 222 5.41 -17.38 -4.20
CA VAL A 222 5.67 -16.80 -2.88
C VAL A 222 6.23 -15.39 -2.98
N GLN A 223 5.69 -14.47 -2.18
CA GLN A 223 6.14 -13.09 -2.06
C GLN A 223 6.62 -12.84 -0.63
N ILE A 224 7.81 -12.27 -0.48
CA ILE A 224 8.44 -11.97 0.81
C ILE A 224 8.76 -10.48 0.84
N HIS A 225 8.03 -9.72 1.65
CA HIS A 225 8.19 -8.28 1.75
C HIS A 225 8.57 -7.87 3.16
N THR A 226 9.57 -6.98 3.28
CA THR A 226 9.91 -6.36 4.55
C THR A 226 9.14 -5.05 4.77
N SER A 227 9.13 -4.59 6.01
CA SER A 227 8.76 -3.23 6.37
C SER A 227 10.03 -2.37 6.52
N PRO A 228 10.11 -1.19 5.85
CA PRO A 228 11.29 -0.35 5.87
C PRO A 228 11.62 0.17 7.28
N TYR A 229 10.61 0.30 8.15
CA TYR A 229 10.76 0.80 9.52
C TYR A 229 11.61 -0.11 10.42
N HIS A 230 11.76 -1.38 10.07
CA HIS A 230 12.54 -2.32 10.89
C HIS A 230 14.02 -2.39 10.50
N GLY A 231 14.41 -1.87 9.33
CA GLY A 231 15.80 -1.92 8.86
C GLY A 231 16.30 -3.35 8.63
N LEU A 232 15.42 -4.24 8.14
CA LEU A 232 15.73 -5.64 7.90
C LEU A 232 16.36 -5.81 6.51
N PHE A 233 17.44 -6.58 6.45
CA PHE A 233 18.14 -6.89 5.21
C PHE A 233 17.99 -8.37 4.85
N LEU A 234 17.65 -8.65 3.60
CA LEU A 234 17.37 -9.98 3.07
C LEU A 234 18.54 -10.62 2.31
N TYR A 235 19.76 -10.07 2.36
CA TYR A 235 20.90 -10.64 1.62
C TYR A 235 21.17 -12.12 1.97
N ASP A 236 21.20 -12.45 3.26
CA ASP A 236 21.38 -13.84 3.71
C ASP A 236 20.16 -14.70 3.36
N VAL A 237 18.94 -14.14 3.39
CA VAL A 237 17.72 -14.83 2.97
C VAL A 237 17.74 -15.13 1.47
N ALA A 238 18.16 -14.19 0.62
CA ALA A 238 18.27 -14.37 -0.83
C ALA A 238 19.23 -15.51 -1.17
N LYS A 239 20.39 -15.57 -0.50
CA LYS A 239 21.34 -16.68 -0.64
C LYS A 239 20.72 -18.01 -0.27
N LEU A 240 20.06 -18.08 0.89
CA LEU A 240 19.39 -19.28 1.37
C LEU A 240 18.33 -19.78 0.37
N LEU A 241 17.41 -18.92 -0.04
CA LEU A 241 16.34 -19.30 -0.97
C LEU A 241 16.91 -19.79 -2.30
N ARG A 242 17.89 -19.09 -2.87
CA ARG A 242 18.50 -19.49 -4.15
C ARG A 242 19.25 -20.82 -4.07
N ILE A 243 20.00 -21.06 -2.99
CA ILE A 243 20.68 -22.36 -2.79
C ILE A 243 19.68 -23.48 -2.60
N GLU A 244 18.66 -23.27 -1.77
CA GLU A 244 17.66 -24.30 -1.45
C GLU A 244 16.69 -24.56 -2.60
N GLU A 245 16.41 -23.57 -3.46
CA GLU A 245 15.65 -23.78 -4.69
C GLU A 245 16.36 -24.72 -5.66
N GLN A 246 17.70 -24.61 -5.80
CA GLN A 246 18.46 -25.54 -6.63
C GLN A 246 18.34 -26.99 -6.13
N LYS A 247 18.40 -27.17 -4.79
CA LYS A 247 18.22 -28.48 -4.14
C LYS A 247 16.82 -29.03 -4.37
N ALA A 248 15.79 -28.21 -4.12
CA ALA A 248 14.40 -28.58 -4.35
C ALA A 248 14.11 -28.87 -5.84
N GLY A 249 14.88 -28.25 -6.74
CA GLY A 249 14.84 -28.46 -8.18
C GLY A 249 15.39 -29.78 -8.66
N GLY A 250 16.09 -30.55 -7.81
CA GLY A 250 16.80 -31.78 -8.22
C GLY A 250 18.00 -31.51 -9.14
N LYS A 251 18.52 -30.27 -9.15
CA LYS A 251 19.67 -29.89 -9.97
C LYS A 251 20.95 -30.34 -9.24
N GLU A 252 21.35 -31.59 -9.45
CA GLU A 252 22.68 -32.06 -9.04
C GLU A 252 23.64 -32.16 -10.24
N PRO A 253 24.92 -31.74 -10.09
CA PRO A 253 25.46 -31.05 -8.93
C PRO A 253 24.93 -29.60 -8.81
N LEU A 254 24.82 -29.10 -7.58
CA LEU A 254 24.45 -27.70 -7.33
C LEU A 254 25.44 -26.78 -8.05
N ARG A 255 24.95 -25.73 -8.71
CA ARG A 255 25.83 -24.72 -9.29
C ARG A 255 26.45 -23.92 -8.15
N VAL A 256 27.78 -24.01 -8.04
CA VAL A 256 28.55 -23.25 -7.06
C VAL A 256 28.67 -21.81 -7.55
N LEU A 257 27.79 -20.94 -7.04
CA LEU A 257 27.85 -19.51 -7.30
C LEU A 257 28.56 -18.77 -6.17
N ASP A 258 29.23 -17.66 -6.51
CA ASP A 258 29.80 -16.75 -5.52
C ASP A 258 28.70 -16.22 -4.59
N PRO A 259 28.89 -16.22 -3.25
CA PRO A 259 27.91 -15.68 -2.30
C PRO A 259 27.45 -14.25 -2.61
N ARG A 260 28.31 -13.43 -3.20
CA ARG A 260 28.00 -12.06 -3.61
C ARG A 260 27.00 -12.03 -4.77
N VAL A 261 27.13 -12.98 -5.70
CA VAL A 261 26.16 -13.18 -6.80
C VAL A 261 24.84 -13.70 -6.24
N LEU A 262 24.88 -14.68 -5.32
CA LEU A 262 23.67 -15.18 -4.68
C LEU A 262 22.91 -14.11 -3.88
N ALA A 263 23.59 -13.06 -3.41
CA ALA A 263 22.99 -11.93 -2.71
C ALA A 263 22.67 -10.72 -3.61
N SER A 264 22.91 -10.79 -4.92
CA SER A 264 22.75 -9.64 -5.81
C SER A 264 21.29 -9.35 -6.17
N GLU A 265 21.03 -8.09 -6.51
CA GLU A 265 19.79 -7.60 -7.13
C GLU A 265 19.44 -8.41 -8.38
N GLY A 266 18.14 -8.54 -8.66
CA GLY A 266 17.63 -9.08 -9.90
C GLY A 266 17.29 -10.56 -9.84
N THR A 267 17.09 -11.15 -11.02
CA THR A 267 16.93 -12.59 -11.23
C THR A 267 18.27 -13.16 -11.70
N LEU A 268 18.66 -14.33 -11.20
CA LEU A 268 19.83 -15.06 -11.69
C LEU A 268 19.41 -16.03 -12.78
N GLN A 269 20.12 -16.07 -13.91
CA GLN A 269 19.77 -16.96 -15.03
C GLN A 269 19.80 -18.44 -14.63
N GLU A 270 20.68 -18.80 -13.71
CA GLU A 270 20.87 -20.15 -13.20
C GLU A 270 19.75 -20.59 -12.24
N ILE A 271 19.14 -19.61 -11.56
CA ILE A 271 18.12 -19.78 -10.52
C ILE A 271 17.01 -18.73 -10.76
N PRO A 272 16.25 -18.89 -11.86
CA PRO A 272 15.34 -17.87 -12.35
C PRO A 272 14.09 -17.69 -11.47
N GLU A 273 13.87 -18.59 -10.51
CA GLU A 273 12.68 -18.66 -9.68
C GLU A 273 12.55 -17.46 -8.72
N TRP A 274 13.66 -16.82 -8.34
CA TRP A 274 13.67 -15.76 -7.32
C TRP A 274 14.28 -14.45 -7.82
N PHE A 275 13.47 -13.40 -7.84
CA PHE A 275 13.91 -12.01 -8.02
C PHE A 275 14.16 -11.35 -6.66
N PHE A 276 15.32 -10.73 -6.48
CA PHE A 276 15.64 -9.96 -5.29
C PHE A 276 15.67 -8.45 -5.59
N HIS A 277 14.77 -7.70 -4.95
CA HIS A 277 14.83 -6.24 -4.93
C HIS A 277 15.56 -5.77 -3.68
N VAL A 278 16.83 -5.39 -3.81
CA VAL A 278 17.69 -4.86 -2.74
C VAL A 278 17.16 -3.53 -2.24
N GLY A 279 16.84 -2.58 -3.13
CA GLY A 279 16.34 -1.26 -2.72
C GLY A 279 15.09 -1.32 -1.82
N MET A 280 14.14 -2.20 -2.14
CA MET A 280 12.91 -2.39 -1.34
C MET A 280 12.99 -3.55 -0.34
N GLN A 281 14.11 -4.28 -0.29
CA GLN A 281 14.28 -5.51 0.49
C GLN A 281 13.09 -6.47 0.35
N LYS A 282 12.82 -6.87 -0.90
CA LYS A 282 11.74 -7.81 -1.28
C LYS A 282 12.29 -8.99 -2.06
N LEU A 283 11.81 -10.20 -1.78
CA LEU A 283 12.08 -11.39 -2.57
C LEU A 283 10.76 -11.87 -3.19
N MET A 284 10.76 -12.07 -4.50
CA MET A 284 9.56 -12.40 -5.26
C MET A 284 9.81 -13.64 -6.09
N ASN A 285 9.01 -14.68 -5.89
CA ASN A 285 8.93 -15.81 -6.80
C ASN A 285 7.75 -15.57 -7.75
N GLY A 286 8.08 -15.11 -8.97
CA GLY A 286 7.13 -14.55 -9.93
C GLY A 286 6.52 -13.21 -9.50
N SER A 287 5.80 -12.56 -10.42
CA SER A 287 5.03 -11.34 -10.16
C SER A 287 3.98 -11.14 -11.25
N LEU A 288 3.14 -10.10 -11.12
CA LEU A 288 2.15 -9.75 -12.15
C LEU A 288 2.78 -9.40 -13.50
N THR A 289 4.01 -8.90 -13.47
CA THR A 289 4.77 -8.51 -14.66
C THR A 289 5.80 -9.59 -15.06
N ALA A 290 5.99 -10.63 -14.24
CA ALA A 290 6.88 -11.76 -14.49
C ALA A 290 6.10 -13.09 -14.43
N LYS A 291 5.15 -13.27 -15.37
CA LYS A 291 4.17 -14.36 -15.35
C LYS A 291 4.73 -15.76 -15.71
N ASN A 292 5.88 -15.80 -16.38
CA ASN A 292 6.47 -17.06 -16.88
C ASN A 292 7.44 -17.72 -15.87
N VAL A 293 7.62 -17.11 -14.70
CA VAL A 293 8.44 -17.70 -13.63
C VAL A 293 7.64 -18.85 -13.01
N PRO A 294 8.20 -20.06 -12.85
CA PRO A 294 7.49 -21.14 -12.19
C PRO A 294 7.41 -20.91 -10.67
N PRO A 295 6.39 -21.46 -9.99
CA PRO A 295 6.31 -21.40 -8.54
C PRO A 295 7.47 -22.18 -7.90
N THR A 296 7.93 -21.70 -6.75
CA THR A 296 8.96 -22.36 -5.95
C THR A 296 8.56 -23.79 -5.61
N LYS A 297 9.53 -24.70 -5.70
CA LYS A 297 9.35 -26.10 -5.29
C LYS A 297 9.48 -26.28 -3.78
N MET A 298 9.92 -25.25 -3.06
CA MET A 298 10.10 -25.32 -1.62
C MET A 298 8.76 -25.29 -0.87
N PRO A 299 8.56 -26.16 0.14
CA PRO A 299 7.46 -26.03 1.08
C PRO A 299 7.48 -24.68 1.80
N LEU A 300 6.30 -24.12 2.07
CA LEU A 300 6.18 -22.82 2.76
C LEU A 300 6.84 -22.85 4.15
N SER A 301 6.71 -23.96 4.87
CA SER A 301 7.36 -24.17 6.17
C SER A 301 8.88 -24.09 6.10
N TRP A 302 9.47 -24.58 5.00
CA TRP A 302 10.91 -24.47 4.78
C TRP A 302 11.33 -23.03 4.50
N ILE A 303 10.59 -22.31 3.65
CA ILE A 303 10.81 -20.89 3.38
C ILE A 303 10.76 -20.07 4.67
N GLN A 304 9.76 -20.31 5.53
CA GLN A 304 9.67 -19.66 6.85
C GLN A 304 10.93 -19.94 7.68
N ASN A 305 11.41 -21.19 7.73
CA ASN A 305 12.62 -21.53 8.47
C ASN A 305 13.87 -20.83 7.92
N LEU A 306 14.04 -20.79 6.58
CA LEU A 306 15.15 -20.08 5.93
C LEU A 306 15.13 -18.59 6.23
N ILE A 307 13.95 -17.97 6.27
CA ILE A 307 13.83 -16.56 6.68
C ILE A 307 14.29 -16.40 8.13
N ARG A 308 13.80 -17.21 9.07
CA ARG A 308 14.23 -17.15 10.49
C ARG A 308 15.75 -17.31 10.65
N ILE A 309 16.38 -18.14 9.81
CA ILE A 309 17.83 -18.34 9.81
C ILE A 309 18.55 -17.15 9.17
N GLY A 310 18.08 -16.68 8.02
CA GLY A 310 18.75 -15.67 7.22
C GLY A 310 18.73 -14.29 7.86
N ILE A 311 17.63 -13.95 8.53
CA ILE A 311 17.53 -12.66 9.21
C ILE A 311 18.35 -12.69 10.51
N ASN A 312 18.29 -13.75 11.33
CA ASN A 312 18.87 -13.68 12.68
C ASN A 312 20.41 -13.76 12.68
N PRO A 313 21.13 -12.68 13.04
CA PRO A 313 22.61 -12.67 13.05
C PRO A 313 23.21 -13.52 14.18
N GLY A 314 22.46 -13.80 15.26
CA GLY A 314 22.91 -14.61 16.39
C GLY A 314 22.55 -16.10 16.27
N ARG A 315 21.82 -16.51 15.23
CA ARG A 315 21.40 -17.90 15.07
C ARG A 315 22.42 -18.69 14.26
N PHE A 316 23.03 -19.71 14.85
CA PHE A 316 23.91 -20.67 14.17
C PHE A 316 23.23 -22.04 14.07
N GLU A 317 23.91 -22.99 13.42
CA GLU A 317 23.44 -24.36 13.34
C GLU A 317 23.42 -24.95 14.75
N SER A 318 22.32 -25.58 15.12
CA SER A 318 22.03 -25.97 16.51
C SER A 318 23.10 -26.83 17.15
N SER A 319 23.72 -27.77 16.40
CA SER A 319 24.78 -28.63 16.94
C SER A 319 26.12 -27.91 17.16
N ARG A 320 26.21 -26.64 16.76
CA ARG A 320 27.44 -25.81 16.78
C ARG A 320 27.23 -24.41 17.36
N GLN A 321 26.05 -24.14 17.93
CA GLN A 321 25.67 -22.81 18.39
C GLN A 321 26.74 -22.23 19.33
N LYS A 322 27.12 -23.00 20.37
CA LYS A 322 28.06 -22.58 21.40
C LYS A 322 29.46 -22.29 20.82
N GLU A 323 29.95 -23.15 19.94
CA GLU A 323 31.27 -22.97 19.31
C GLU A 323 31.28 -21.76 18.39
N CYS A 324 30.23 -21.57 17.58
CA CYS A 324 30.12 -20.43 16.68
C CYS A 324 30.00 -19.10 17.43
N GLU A 325 29.22 -19.05 18.52
CA GLU A 325 29.14 -17.88 19.40
C GLU A 325 30.49 -17.55 20.05
N ALA A 326 31.29 -18.58 20.36
CA ALA A 326 32.65 -18.42 20.86
C ALA A 326 33.68 -18.09 19.76
N GLY A 327 33.25 -17.83 18.52
CA GLY A 327 34.14 -17.53 17.40
C GLY A 327 34.91 -18.73 16.83
N LYS A 328 34.54 -19.96 17.18
CA LYS A 328 35.25 -21.20 16.80
C LYS A 328 34.50 -21.95 15.70
N CYS A 329 34.95 -21.83 14.45
CA CYS A 329 34.37 -22.59 13.33
C CYS A 329 34.89 -24.03 13.27
N THR A 330 34.00 -25.02 13.44
CA THR A 330 34.31 -26.47 13.37
C THR A 330 33.94 -27.13 12.03
N ALA A 331 33.61 -26.34 11.00
CA ALA A 331 33.06 -26.88 9.74
C ALA A 331 34.01 -27.83 9.00
N GLN A 332 35.33 -27.58 9.07
CA GLN A 332 36.35 -28.44 8.47
C GLN A 332 36.49 -29.80 9.14
N ALA A 333 36.19 -29.90 10.44
CA ALA A 333 36.38 -31.13 11.21
C ALA A 333 35.16 -32.06 11.17
N LYS A 334 33.96 -31.50 11.00
CA LYS A 334 32.71 -32.25 11.21
C LYS A 334 31.64 -31.99 10.14
N GLY A 335 31.93 -31.26 9.07
CA GLY A 335 30.98 -30.93 7.99
C GLY A 335 29.76 -30.15 8.49
N CYS A 336 29.79 -28.82 8.47
CA CYS A 336 28.63 -28.03 8.89
C CYS A 336 27.57 -28.02 7.76
N PRO A 337 26.29 -28.38 8.03
CA PRO A 337 25.23 -28.32 7.03
C PRO A 337 25.01 -26.92 6.45
N TRP A 338 25.28 -25.88 7.25
CA TRP A 338 25.13 -24.48 6.86
C TRP A 338 26.38 -23.92 6.16
N TYR A 339 27.44 -24.73 5.98
CA TYR A 339 28.70 -24.27 5.39
C TYR A 339 28.49 -23.73 3.97
N THR A 340 27.66 -24.43 3.18
CA THR A 340 27.37 -24.08 1.79
C THR A 340 26.54 -22.81 1.65
N TRP A 341 25.81 -22.40 2.69
CA TRP A 341 24.99 -21.18 2.68
C TRP A 341 25.83 -19.90 2.75
N GLN A 342 27.08 -19.99 3.21
CA GLN A 342 28.01 -18.85 3.26
C GLN A 342 27.39 -17.57 3.87
N LEU A 343 26.65 -17.76 4.97
CA LEU A 343 25.99 -16.67 5.70
C LEU A 343 27.03 -15.68 6.24
N LYS A 344 26.68 -14.38 6.27
CA LYS A 344 27.64 -13.32 6.63
C LYS A 344 28.32 -13.60 7.98
N ARG A 345 27.51 -13.88 9.00
CA ARG A 345 27.97 -14.24 10.35
C ARG A 345 28.89 -15.47 10.37
N CYS A 346 28.61 -16.48 9.54
CA CYS A 346 29.45 -17.69 9.46
C CYS A 346 30.80 -17.38 8.81
N SER A 347 30.86 -16.41 7.89
CA SER A 347 32.12 -15.93 7.32
C SER A 347 32.96 -15.18 8.35
N GLU A 348 32.33 -14.38 9.22
CA GLU A 348 33.02 -13.66 10.30
C GLU A 348 33.70 -14.64 11.27
N VAL A 349 32.97 -15.66 11.76
CA VAL A 349 33.51 -16.73 12.63
C VAL A 349 34.65 -17.51 11.95
N ARG A 350 34.60 -17.71 10.63
CA ARG A 350 35.65 -18.41 9.88
C ARG A 350 36.94 -17.58 9.78
N ASN A 351 36.81 -16.26 9.67
CA ASN A 351 37.95 -15.37 9.52
C ASN A 351 38.66 -15.09 10.84
N THR A 352 37.93 -15.07 11.97
CA THR A 352 38.56 -14.97 13.32
C THR A 352 39.51 -16.12 13.60
N ARG A 353 39.20 -17.36 13.19
CA ARG A 353 40.10 -18.52 13.33
C ARG A 353 41.40 -18.40 12.51
N LYS A 354 41.44 -17.60 11.44
CA LYS A 354 42.67 -17.42 10.65
C LYS A 354 43.64 -16.40 11.25
N ALA A 355 43.17 -15.57 12.19
CA ALA A 355 43.96 -14.54 12.85
C ALA A 355 44.55 -14.98 14.19
N SER A 356 44.21 -16.20 14.64
CA SER A 356 44.75 -16.91 15.80
C SER A 356 45.59 -18.08 15.34
#